data_AF-A0AAD9UZX2-F1
#
_entry.id   AF-A0AAD9UZX2-F1
#
_cell.length_a   1.000
_cell.length_b   1.000
_cell.length_c   1.000
_cell.angle_alpha   90.00
_cell.angle_beta   90.00
_cell.angle_gamma   90.00
#
_symmetry.space_group_name_H-M   'P 1'
#
loop_
_entity.id
_entity.type
_entity.pdbx_description
1 polymer ?
#
loop_
_entity_poly.entity_id
_entity_poly.type
_entity_poly.pdbx_seq_one_letter_code
_entity_poly.pdbx_strand_id
1 'polypeptide(L)'
;MVHMNLNHYHVIIHYRYEMVFKQAVSSEDMYLQMSGKNPSTASCEDLVIKIKLRDTDYSDVNLDVTDTFLDCRTPKYKLGLHLPHPVDSKNGKAQWDKSKQLLTVTVRLVREYDFVNQ
;
A
#
# COMPACT_ATOMS: atom_id res chain seq x y z
N MET A 1 17.11 17.51 -36.02
CA MET A 1 15.93 16.76 -35.54
C MET A 1 16.48 15.67 -34.61
N VAL A 2 16.14 15.56 -33.34
CA VAL A 2 14.99 16.04 -32.57
C VAL A 2 15.53 16.62 -31.25
N HIS A 3 15.14 17.86 -30.93
CA HIS A 3 15.34 18.42 -29.60
C HIS A 3 14.40 17.66 -28.64
N MET A 4 14.93 16.88 -27.72
CA MET A 4 14.13 16.30 -26.64
C MET A 4 14.37 17.13 -25.38
N ASN A 5 13.72 18.28 -25.37
CA ASN A 5 13.69 19.17 -24.22
C ASN A 5 12.58 18.68 -23.28
N LEU A 6 12.93 17.88 -22.27
CA LEU A 6 12.01 17.53 -21.19
C LEU A 6 12.25 18.50 -20.04
N ASN A 7 11.67 19.70 -20.18
CA ASN A 7 11.47 20.62 -19.08
C ASN A 7 10.64 19.93 -17.98
N HIS A 8 11.21 19.91 -16.78
CA HIS A 8 10.62 20.55 -15.62
C HIS A 8 9.22 20.07 -15.17
N TYR A 9 9.15 19.31 -14.07
CA TYR A 9 8.17 19.51 -12.98
C TYR A 9 8.69 18.83 -11.70
N HIS A 10 9.60 19.50 -10.98
CA HIS A 10 9.88 19.14 -9.59
C HIS A 10 8.79 19.73 -8.71
N VAL A 11 7.61 19.09 -8.68
CA VAL A 11 6.58 19.42 -7.70
C VAL A 11 6.95 18.68 -6.41
N ILE A 12 7.71 19.34 -5.55
CA ILE A 12 8.05 18.82 -4.22
C ILE A 12 6.82 18.99 -3.33
N ILE A 13 5.81 18.15 -3.53
CA ILE A 13 4.73 18.01 -2.56
C ILE A 13 5.29 17.11 -1.45
N HIS A 14 5.36 17.58 -0.21
CA HIS A 14 5.75 16.73 0.92
C HIS A 14 4.63 15.71 1.22
N TYR A 15 4.50 14.68 0.39
CA TYR A 15 3.69 13.52 0.68
C TYR A 15 4.39 12.70 1.78
N ARG A 16 3.66 12.39 2.86
CA ARG A 16 4.09 11.38 3.82
C ARG A 16 3.22 10.16 3.66
N TYR A 17 3.83 9.09 3.17
CA TYR A 17 3.24 7.77 3.18
C TYR A 17 4.13 6.80 3.95
N GLU A 18 3.53 5.72 4.44
CA GLU A 18 4.20 4.62 5.13
C GLU A 18 3.67 3.30 4.55
N MET A 19 4.56 2.37 4.23
CA MET A 19 4.20 1.00 3.85
C MET A 19 4.58 0.07 5.01
N VAL A 20 3.63 -0.74 5.47
CA VAL A 20 3.82 -1.67 6.58
C VAL A 20 3.35 -3.05 6.16
N PHE A 21 4.23 -4.05 6.27
CA PHE A 21 3.84 -5.45 6.11
C PHE A 21 3.20 -5.95 7.41
N LYS A 22 2.05 -6.63 7.28
CA LYS A 22 1.28 -7.16 8.40
C LYS A 22 1.17 -8.67 8.29
N GLN A 23 1.37 -9.34 9.42
CA GLN A 23 1.30 -10.78 9.57
C GLN A 23 0.26 -11.13 10.64
N ALA A 24 -0.59 -12.11 10.37
CA ALA A 24 -1.44 -12.68 11.41
C ALA A 24 -0.62 -13.70 12.21
N VAL A 25 -0.37 -13.40 13.49
CA VAL A 25 0.31 -14.30 14.44
C VAL A 25 -0.66 -14.73 15.53
N SER A 26 -0.71 -16.04 15.80
CA SER A 26 -1.43 -16.61 16.95
C SER A 26 -0.54 -16.62 18.20
N SER A 27 -1.14 -16.83 19.37
CA SER A 27 -0.38 -16.98 20.62
C SER A 27 0.61 -18.15 20.56
N GLU A 28 0.25 -19.24 19.88
CA GLU A 28 1.14 -20.39 19.64
C GLU A 28 2.31 -20.04 18.72
N ASP A 29 2.12 -19.14 17.75
CA ASP A 29 3.20 -18.64 16.90
C ASP A 29 4.20 -17.81 17.71
N MET A 30 3.69 -16.96 18.59
CA MET A 30 4.52 -16.07 19.42
C MET A 30 5.24 -16.79 20.55
N TYR A 31 4.61 -17.79 21.17
CA TYR A 31 5.11 -18.42 22.40
C TYR A 31 5.74 -19.79 22.17
N LEU A 32 5.25 -20.55 21.18
CA LEU A 32 5.69 -21.91 20.90
C LEU A 32 6.39 -22.04 19.53
N GLN A 33 6.37 -20.98 18.72
CA GLN A 33 6.99 -20.94 17.39
C GLN A 33 6.52 -22.05 16.45
N MET A 34 5.26 -22.50 16.62
CA MET A 34 4.75 -23.74 16.03
C MET A 34 4.38 -23.67 14.54
N SER A 35 3.98 -22.51 13.98
CA SER A 35 3.63 -22.42 12.55
C SER A 35 4.79 -22.10 11.60
N GLY A 36 6.04 -22.09 12.07
CA GLY A 36 7.21 -21.79 11.23
C GLY A 36 7.24 -20.36 10.66
N LYS A 37 6.33 -19.47 11.09
CA LYS A 37 6.35 -18.05 10.72
C LYS A 37 7.58 -17.40 11.35
N ASN A 38 8.32 -16.65 10.55
CA ASN A 38 9.46 -15.88 11.01
C ASN A 38 9.09 -14.38 11.10
N PRO A 39 9.86 -13.54 11.81
CA PRO A 39 9.60 -12.11 11.88
C PRO A 39 9.95 -11.36 10.59
N SER A 40 10.24 -12.09 9.49
CA SER A 40 10.58 -11.49 8.21
C SER A 40 9.31 -11.12 7.45
N THR A 41 9.42 -10.13 6.55
CA THR A 41 8.34 -9.77 5.62
C THR A 41 7.92 -10.95 4.73
N ALA A 42 8.81 -11.94 4.57
CA ALA A 42 8.52 -13.20 3.89
C ALA A 42 7.37 -14.02 4.51
N SER A 43 6.95 -13.75 5.75
CA SER A 43 5.78 -14.41 6.38
C SER A 43 4.55 -13.49 6.46
N CYS A 44 4.63 -12.23 6.03
CA CYS A 44 3.50 -11.30 6.04
C CYS A 44 2.51 -11.56 4.90
N GLU A 45 1.22 -11.49 5.21
CA GLU A 45 0.13 -11.77 4.27
C GLU A 45 -0.44 -10.47 3.68
N ASP A 46 -0.41 -9.38 4.44
CA ASP A 46 -1.02 -8.12 4.05
C ASP A 46 0.04 -7.01 3.91
N LEU A 47 -0.17 -6.11 2.96
CA LEU A 47 0.53 -4.84 2.82
C LEU A 47 -0.44 -3.70 3.18
N VAL A 48 -0.03 -2.87 4.14
CA VAL A 48 -0.78 -1.72 4.62
C VAL A 48 -0.07 -0.43 4.19
N ILE A 49 -0.68 0.33 3.29
CA ILE A 49 -0.20 1.64 2.85
C ILE A 49 -1.00 2.73 3.57
N LYS A 50 -0.32 3.59 4.33
CA LYS A 50 -0.90 4.73 5.03
C LYS A 50 -0.47 6.01 4.34
N ILE A 51 -1.41 6.80 3.85
CA ILE A 51 -1.17 8.02 3.08
C ILE A 51 -1.78 9.20 3.83
N LYS A 52 -0.94 10.15 4.25
CA LYS A 52 -1.41 11.34 4.97
C LYS A 52 -1.77 12.45 3.98
N LEU A 53 -3.06 12.76 3.88
CA LEU A 53 -3.64 13.71 2.92
C LEU A 53 -4.19 14.93 3.66
N ARG A 54 -3.30 15.86 4.03
CA ARG A 54 -3.70 17.06 4.78
C ARG A 54 -4.61 17.95 3.94
N ASP A 55 -5.60 18.54 4.60
CA ASP A 55 -6.54 19.48 3.98
C ASP A 55 -7.22 18.90 2.72
N THR A 56 -7.62 17.64 2.81
CA THR A 56 -8.32 16.89 1.76
C THR A 56 -9.58 16.29 2.36
N ASP A 57 -10.71 16.41 1.67
CA ASP A 57 -11.93 15.68 2.00
C ASP A 57 -11.94 14.33 1.29
N TYR A 58 -12.64 13.34 1.85
CA TYR A 58 -12.77 12.01 1.23
C TYR A 58 -13.33 12.09 -0.19
N SER A 59 -14.26 13.01 -0.44
CA SER A 59 -14.92 13.18 -1.74
C SER A 59 -13.94 13.55 -2.86
N ASP A 60 -12.81 14.15 -2.50
CA ASP A 60 -11.74 14.56 -3.42
C ASP A 60 -10.68 13.47 -3.63
N VAL A 61 -10.78 12.34 -2.94
CA VAL A 61 -9.81 11.24 -3.01
C VAL A 61 -10.24 10.26 -4.09
N ASN A 62 -9.44 10.19 -5.16
CA ASN A 62 -9.52 9.13 -6.15
C ASN A 62 -8.40 8.11 -5.89
N LEU A 63 -8.77 6.90 -5.52
CA LEU A 63 -7.84 5.79 -5.28
C LEU A 63 -8.07 4.70 -6.33
N ASP A 64 -7.01 4.34 -7.04
CA ASP A 64 -6.95 3.21 -7.95
C ASP A 64 -5.84 2.27 -7.51
N VAL A 65 -6.15 0.98 -7.41
CA VAL A 65 -5.19 -0.04 -7.00
C VAL A 65 -5.24 -1.15 -8.02
N THR A 66 -4.08 -1.41 -8.61
CA THR A 66 -3.81 -2.56 -9.47
C THR A 66 -2.93 -3.56 -8.72
N ASP A 67 -2.71 -4.73 -9.30
CA ASP A 67 -1.93 -5.77 -8.64
C ASP A 67 -0.48 -5.34 -8.36
N THR A 68 0.07 -4.37 -9.09
CA THR A 68 1.49 -3.95 -8.95
C THR A 68 1.67 -2.46 -8.71
N PHE A 69 0.59 -1.69 -8.68
CA PHE A 69 0.65 -0.23 -8.59
C PHE A 69 -0.53 0.35 -7.82
N LEU A 70 -0.26 1.35 -6.99
CA LEU A 70 -1.26 2.16 -6.31
C LEU A 70 -1.16 3.60 -6.81
N ASP A 71 -2.28 4.12 -7.31
CA ASP A 71 -2.45 5.51 -7.71
C ASP A 71 -3.46 6.19 -6.76
N CYS A 72 -3.01 7.24 -6.08
CA CYS A 72 -3.86 8.06 -5.22
C CYS A 72 -3.77 9.50 -5.71
N ARG A 73 -4.91 10.04 -6.16
CA ARG A 73 -5.02 11.40 -6.70
C ARG A 73 -6.02 12.20 -5.90
N THR A 74 -5.65 13.43 -5.65
CA THR A 74 -6.50 14.48 -5.12
C THR A 74 -6.22 15.77 -5.90
N PRO A 75 -7.03 16.83 -5.76
CA PRO A 75 -6.77 18.11 -6.42
C PRO A 75 -5.40 18.70 -6.10
N LYS A 76 -4.87 18.39 -4.91
CA LYS A 76 -3.60 18.92 -4.39
C LYS A 76 -2.45 17.93 -4.47
N TYR A 77 -2.72 16.62 -4.44
CA TYR A 77 -1.69 15.59 -4.29
C TYR A 77 -1.83 14.52 -5.38
N LYS A 78 -0.71 14.06 -5.91
CA LYS A 78 -0.65 12.88 -6.79
C LYS A 78 0.43 11.96 -6.27
N LEU A 79 0.04 10.73 -5.97
CA LEU A 79 0.92 9.71 -5.43
C LEU A 79 0.77 8.45 -6.30
N GLY A 80 1.84 8.08 -6.99
CA GLY A 80 1.95 6.82 -7.70
C GLY A 80 3.02 5.96 -7.04
N LEU A 81 2.67 4.75 -6.64
CA LEU A 81 3.54 3.83 -5.92
C LEU A 81 3.57 2.48 -6.62
N HIS A 82 4.76 2.06 -7.04
CA HIS A 82 4.97 0.66 -7.41
C HIS A 82 4.99 -0.19 -6.14
N LEU A 83 4.20 -1.25 -6.15
CA LEU A 83 4.12 -2.17 -5.02
C LEU A 83 5.34 -3.12 -5.07
N PRO A 84 5.94 -3.43 -3.91
CA PRO A 84 7.13 -4.29 -3.85
C PRO A 84 6.85 -5.73 -4.29
N HIS A 85 5.60 -6.16 -4.14
CA HIS A 85 5.10 -7.47 -4.54
C HIS A 85 3.70 -7.33 -5.12
N PRO A 86 3.28 -8.25 -6.00
CA PRO A 86 1.92 -8.28 -6.50
C PRO A 86 0.92 -8.48 -5.34
N VAL A 87 -0.24 -7.85 -5.46
CA VAL A 87 -1.32 -7.88 -4.46
C VAL A 87 -2.65 -8.25 -5.10
N ASP A 88 -3.59 -8.72 -4.29
CA ASP A 88 -4.96 -8.92 -4.71
C ASP A 88 -5.69 -7.57 -4.70
N SER A 89 -5.69 -6.92 -5.86
CA SER A 89 -6.37 -5.63 -6.03
C SER A 89 -7.89 -5.70 -5.84
N LYS A 90 -8.51 -6.88 -6.03
CA LYS A 90 -9.96 -7.06 -6.00
C LYS A 90 -10.50 -7.14 -4.58
N ASN A 91 -9.73 -7.73 -3.66
CA ASN A 91 -10.11 -7.91 -2.27
C ASN A 91 -9.44 -6.91 -1.31
N GLY A 92 -8.90 -5.81 -1.86
CA GLY A 92 -8.33 -4.72 -1.07
C GLY A 92 -9.36 -3.97 -0.22
N LYS A 93 -8.93 -3.40 0.90
CA LYS A 93 -9.73 -2.57 1.80
C LYS A 93 -9.12 -1.19 1.94
N ALA A 94 -9.91 -0.14 1.71
CA ALA A 94 -9.52 1.24 1.99
C ALA A 94 -10.34 1.82 3.14
N GLN A 95 -9.69 2.60 4.01
CA GLN A 95 -10.33 3.27 5.15
C GLN A 95 -9.83 4.71 5.26
N TRP A 96 -10.76 5.65 5.35
CA TRP A 96 -10.46 7.06 5.56
C TRP A 96 -10.73 7.48 7.00
N ASP A 97 -9.72 8.04 7.65
CA ASP A 97 -9.83 8.65 8.98
C ASP A 97 -9.81 10.17 8.83
N LYS A 98 -10.99 10.81 8.90
CA LYS A 98 -11.14 12.26 8.71
C LYS A 98 -10.41 13.07 9.79
N SER A 99 -10.42 12.60 11.03
CA SER A 99 -9.77 13.28 12.16
C SER A 99 -8.24 13.32 12.00
N LYS A 100 -7.65 12.25 11.46
CA LYS A 100 -6.19 12.16 11.22
C LYS A 100 -5.79 12.58 9.81
N GLN A 101 -6.77 12.80 8.93
CA GLN A 101 -6.58 13.03 7.50
C GLN A 101 -5.67 11.94 6.88
N LEU A 102 -6.03 10.69 7.15
CA LEU A 102 -5.23 9.52 6.84
C LEU A 102 -6.04 8.51 6.03
N LEU A 103 -5.56 8.20 4.84
CA LEU A 103 -6.06 7.08 4.03
C LEU A 103 -5.23 5.85 4.34
N THR A 104 -5.87 4.77 4.75
CA THR A 104 -5.22 3.47 5.00
C THR A 104 -5.74 2.46 3.98
N VAL A 105 -4.85 1.92 3.16
CA VAL A 105 -5.14 0.91 2.15
C VAL A 105 -4.49 -0.39 2.62
N THR A 106 -5.27 -1.46 2.74
CA THR A 106 -4.81 -2.80 3.12
C THR A 106 -5.10 -3.74 1.97
N VAL A 107 -4.07 -4.39 1.45
CA VAL A 107 -4.17 -5.33 0.33
C VAL A 107 -3.41 -6.60 0.67
N ARG A 108 -3.94 -7.76 0.27
CA ARG A 108 -3.28 -9.05 0.50
C ARG A 108 -2.21 -9.27 -0.56
N LEU A 109 -1.02 -9.71 -0.15
CA LEU A 109 0.06 -10.08 -1.07
C LEU A 109 -0.32 -11.37 -1.81
N VAL A 110 -0.13 -11.40 -3.13
CA VAL A 110 -0.28 -12.61 -3.94
C VAL A 110 1.08 -13.25 -4.08
N ARG A 111 1.20 -14.51 -3.66
CA ARG A 111 2.43 -15.30 -3.80
C ARG A 111 2.24 -16.32 -4.91
N GLU A 112 3.25 -16.49 -5.76
CA GLU A 112 3.24 -17.42 -6.91
C GLU A 112 2.97 -18.89 -6.56
N TYR A 113 2.90 -19.26 -5.27
CA TYR A 113 2.66 -20.63 -4.82
C TYR A 113 1.56 -20.75 -3.74
N ASP A 114 0.73 -19.73 -3.55
CA ASP A 114 -0.32 -19.77 -2.52
C ASP A 114 -1.35 -20.89 -2.78
N PHE A 115 -1.54 -21.29 -4.04
CA PHE A 115 -2.40 -22.41 -4.45
C PHE A 115 -1.91 -23.80 -4.02
N VAL A 116 -0.65 -23.93 -3.57
CA VAL A 116 -0.07 -25.22 -3.16
C VAL A 116 -0.36 -25.55 -1.69
N ASN A 117 -0.80 -24.58 -0.89
CA ASN A 117 -1.01 -24.74 0.56
C ASN A 117 -2.48 -24.88 0.98
N GLN A 118 -3.36 -25.37 0.08
CA GLN A 118 -4.77 -25.62 0.41
C GLN A 118 -4.99 -27.01 1.03
#